data_AF-A0A7J8S1S9-F1
#
_entry.id   AF-A0A7J8S1S9-F1
#
_cell.length_a   1.000
_cell.length_b   1.000
_cell.length_c   1.000
_cell.angle_alpha   90.00
_cell.angle_beta   90.00
_cell.angle_gamma   90.00
#
_symmetry.space_group_name_H-M   'P 1'
#
loop_
_entity.id
_entity.type
_entity.pdbx_description
1 polymer ?
#
loop_
_entity_poly.entity_id
_entity_poly.type
_entity_poly.pdbx_seq_one_letter_code
_entity_poly.pdbx_strand_id
1 'polypeptide(L)' 'MTRKKVTLAWISNDSARKVSLKKRRLGLMKKMSELTTLCGIRACLIIYSSNERVLEDV' A
#
# COMPACT_ATOMS: atom_id res chain seq x y z
N MET A 1 -18.20 -6.66 7.06
CA MET A 1 -18.59 -6.63 5.63
C MET A 1 -17.57 -7.39 4.81
N THR A 2 -18.02 -8.34 3.99
CA THR A 2 -17.17 -9.14 3.11
C THR A 2 -16.53 -8.27 2.01
N ARG A 3 -15.30 -8.59 1.61
CA ARG A 3 -14.58 -7.85 0.56
C ARG A 3 -15.29 -8.01 -0.78
N LYS A 4 -15.73 -6.91 -1.38
CA LYS A 4 -16.26 -6.91 -2.75
C LYS A 4 -15.11 -7.01 -3.76
N LYS A 5 -15.36 -7.69 -4.89
CA LYS A 5 -14.45 -7.67 -6.05
C LYS A 5 -14.32 -6.22 -6.54
N VAL A 6 -13.10 -5.80 -6.83
CA VAL A 6 -12.80 -4.44 -7.33
C VAL A 6 -12.29 -4.52 -8.76
N THR A 7 -12.62 -3.51 -9.58
CA THR A 7 -12.02 -3.31 -10.90
C THR A 7 -10.61 -2.76 -10.75
N LEU A 8 -9.64 -3.31 -11.49
CA LEU A 8 -8.25 -2.82 -11.49
C LEU A 8 -8.11 -1.61 -12.42
N ALA A 9 -8.76 -0.52 -12.05
CA ALA A 9 -8.72 0.76 -12.75
C ALA A 9 -8.53 1.91 -11.74
N TRP A 10 -8.36 3.13 -12.25
CA TRP A 10 -8.29 4.33 -11.42
C TRP A 10 -9.58 4.50 -10.60
N ILE A 11 -9.44 4.78 -9.30
CA ILE A 11 -10.58 5.03 -8.41
C ILE A 11 -10.90 6.53 -8.48
N SER A 12 -11.96 6.91 -9.21
CA SER A 12 -12.32 8.31 -9.40
C SER A 12 -12.71 9.04 -8.10
N ASN A 13 -13.34 8.32 -7.15
CA ASN A 13 -13.70 8.91 -5.86
C ASN A 13 -12.45 9.08 -4.97
N ASP A 14 -12.09 10.33 -4.70
CA ASP A 14 -10.90 10.72 -3.94
C ASP A 14 -10.85 10.15 -2.52
N SER A 15 -11.96 10.17 -1.80
CA SER A 15 -12.03 9.62 -0.43
C SER A 15 -11.81 8.11 -0.43
N ALA A 16 -12.52 7.41 -1.33
CA ALA A 16 -12.37 5.96 -1.51
C ALA A 16 -10.94 5.59 -1.97
N ARG A 17 -10.33 6.41 -2.83
CA ARG A 17 -8.95 6.24 -3.30
C ARG A 17 -7.95 6.41 -2.15
N LYS A 18 -8.08 7.45 -1.32
CA LYS A 18 -7.24 7.68 -0.14
C LYS A 18 -7.31 6.52 0.87
N VAL A 19 -8.52 6.05 1.18
CA VAL A 19 -8.71 4.90 2.09
C VAL A 19 -8.12 3.62 1.51
N SER A 20 -8.32 3.39 0.20
CA SER A 20 -7.77 2.22 -0.49
C SER A 20 -6.25 2.24 -0.52
N LEU A 21 -5.63 3.39 -0.78
CA LEU A 21 -4.18 3.56 -0.75
C LEU A 21 -3.62 3.19 0.62
N LYS A 22 -4.16 3.75 1.72
CA LYS A 22 -3.71 3.44 3.09
C LYS A 22 -3.77 1.93 3.40
N LYS A 23 -4.88 1.28 3.05
CA LYS A 23 -5.04 -0.18 3.27
C LYS A 23 -4.06 -1.01 2.44
N ARG A 24 -3.86 -0.65 1.16
CA ARG A 24 -2.94 -1.36 0.26
C ARG A 24 -1.48 -1.14 0.67
N ARG A 25 -1.11 0.07 1.10
CA ARG A 25 0.23 0.41 1.61
C ARG A 25 0.62 -0.49 2.77
N LEU A 26 -0.24 -0.58 3.79
CA LEU A 26 -0.01 -1.46 4.94
C LEU A 26 0.15 -2.94 4.52
N GLY A 27 -0.71 -3.41 3.62
CA GLY A 27 -0.60 -4.77 3.09
C GLY A 27 0.70 -5.02 2.32
N LEU A 28 1.15 -4.05 1.52
CA LEU A 28 2.38 -4.15 0.73
C LEU A 28 3.63 -4.10 1.62
N MET A 29 3.65 -3.23 2.64
CA MET A 29 4.74 -3.19 3.63
C MET A 29 4.84 -4.50 4.40
N LYS A 30 3.70 -5.11 4.80
CA LYS A 30 3.71 -6.43 5.44
C LYS A 30 4.29 -7.50 4.52
N LYS A 31 3.88 -7.53 3.25
CA LYS A 31 4.40 -8.49 2.27
C LYS A 31 5.89 -8.31 2.02
N MET A 32 6.34 -7.06 2.01
CA MET A 32 7.75 -6.73 1.90
C MET A 32 8.56 -7.29 3.07
N SER A 33 8.09 -7.07 4.30
CA SER A 33 8.72 -7.64 5.49
C SER A 33 8.72 -9.17 5.48
N GLU A 34 7.62 -9.81 5.10
CA GLU A 34 7.56 -11.27 4.95
C GLU A 34 8.58 -11.76 3.92
N LEU A 35 8.70 -11.09 2.78
CA LEU A 35 9.63 -11.45 1.71
C LEU A 35 11.09 -11.32 2.14
N THR A 36 11.47 -10.21 2.77
CA THR A 36 12.85 -10.00 3.24
C THR A 36 13.21 -11.00 4.34
N THR A 37 12.29 -11.31 5.25
CA THR A 37 12.50 -12.31 6.30
C THR A 37 12.60 -13.73 5.75
N LEU A 38 11.71 -14.14 4.84
CA LEU A 38 11.67 -15.52 4.34
C LEU A 38 12.82 -15.82 3.37
N CYS A 39 13.20 -14.85 2.54
CA CYS A 39 14.22 -15.05 1.52
C CYS A 39 15.60 -14.52 1.92
N GLY A 40 15.71 -13.81 3.06
CA GLY A 40 16.97 -13.21 3.50
C GLY A 40 17.51 -12.13 2.55
N ILE A 41 16.63 -11.49 1.76
CA ILE A 41 17.03 -10.49 0.77
C ILE A 41 16.85 -9.07 1.31
N ARG A 42 17.71 -8.16 0.85
CA ARG A 42 17.48 -6.71 1.00
C ARG A 42 16.56 -6.24 -0.11
N ALA A 43 15.55 -5.47 0.24
CA ALA A 43 14.64 -4.90 -0.74
C ALA A 43 14.14 -3.52 -0.27
N CYS A 44 13.69 -2.68 -1.21
CA CYS A 44 13.20 -1.33 -0.95
C CYS A 44 11.82 -1.13 -1.59
N LEU A 45 10.96 -0.32 -0.97
CA LEU A 45 9.62 0.02 -1.46
C LEU A 45 9.43 1.53 -1.49
N ILE A 46 9.10 2.09 -2.64
CA ILE A 46 8.82 3.52 -2.83
C ILE A 46 7.37 3.69 -3.29
N ILE A 47 6.58 4.43 -2.52
CA ILE A 47 5.17 4.71 -2.82
C ILE A 47 4.97 6.23 -2.77
N TYR A 48 4.44 6.80 -3.85
CA TYR A 48 4.17 8.22 -3.95
C TYR A 48 2.67 8.50 -4.01
N SER A 49 2.24 9.57 -3.34
CA SER A 49 0.90 10.13 -3.41
C SER A 49 0.97 11.62 -3.17
N SER A 50 0.42 12.41 -4.08
CA SER A 50 0.43 13.89 -4.01
C SER A 50 -0.26 14.46 -2.77
N ASN A 51 -1.12 13.66 -2.12
CA ASN A 51 -1.90 14.05 -0.94
C ASN A 51 -1.32 13.54 0.38
N GLU A 52 -0.12 12.94 0.36
CA GLU A 52 0.48 12.29 1.52
C GLU A 52 1.67 13.13 2.02
N ARG A 53 1.57 13.64 3.26
CA ARG A 53 2.76 14.12 3.98
C ARG A 53 3.65 12.92 4.17
N VAL A 54 4.90 13.01 3.72
CA VAL A 54 5.93 12.00 3.90
C VAL A 54 6.09 11.79 5.41
N LEU A 55 5.42 10.78 5.94
CA LEU A 55 5.80 10.23 7.24
C LEU A 55 7.01 9.37 6.91
N GLU A 56 8.18 9.92 7.17
CA GLU A 56 9.40 9.12 7.31
C GLU A 56 9.17 8.22 8.53
N ASP A 57 8.65 7.02 8.29
CA ASP A 57 8.69 5.95 9.27
C ASP A 57 10.08 5.31 9.16
N VAL A 58 10.98 5.72 10.07
CA VAL A 58 12.26 5.05 10.38
C VAL A 58 12.01 3.62 10.84
#